data_AF-A0A7V0ZMT2-F1
#
_entry.id   AF-A0A7V0ZMT2-F1
#
_cell.length_a   1.000
_cell.length_b   1.000
_cell.length_c   1.000
_cell.angle_alpha   90.00
_cell.angle_beta   90.00
_cell.angle_gamma   90.00
#
_symmetry.space_group_name_H-M   'P 1'
#
loop_
_entity.id
_entity.type
_entity.pdbx_description
1 polymer ?
#
loop_
_entity_poly.entity_id
_entity_poly.type
_entity_poly.pdbx_seq_one_letter_code
_entity_poly.pdbx_strand_id
1 'polypeptide(L)'
;MGIQYRCLNEKRCQAVRKHPSLNGIDYLEVLDRDAPDKKTRQRTLLVRCLKPVPSELAAINVQISGGVRVTEINVLWAARASDSEVLFGSGIISEEERDFFLGQPSPDHLLLVRTDASGDFSTYRLSLVRSPTDLGPPESFDPVLSCARFSFKIECPGDFDCTVEPRCPPERISEPLIDYMAKDYASFRGLMLDRLSAIMPDWEERNPADLGIVLVELLAYAGDYLSYYQDAIATEAYLNTARKRISIRRHSRLLDYPMHDGCNSRA
;
A
#
# COMPACT_ATOMS: atom_id res chain seq x y z
N MET A 1 -25.34 11.10 -16.54
CA MET A 1 -24.63 11.34 -15.25
C MET A 1 -23.57 10.26 -15.12
N GLY A 2 -22.32 10.60 -15.45
CA GLY A 2 -21.21 9.65 -15.49
C GLY A 2 -20.74 9.24 -14.09
N ILE A 3 -19.99 8.13 -14.02
CA ILE A 3 -19.35 7.66 -12.79
C ILE A 3 -18.24 8.63 -12.39
N GLN A 4 -18.24 9.06 -11.12
CA GLN A 4 -17.24 9.93 -10.53
C GLN A 4 -16.15 9.13 -9.82
N TYR A 5 -14.90 9.27 -10.26
CA TYR A 5 -13.75 8.68 -9.59
C TYR A 5 -13.14 9.65 -8.58
N ARG A 6 -13.22 9.32 -7.29
CA ARG A 6 -12.71 10.15 -6.18
C ARG A 6 -11.42 9.60 -5.59
N CYS A 7 -10.61 10.47 -5.00
CA CYS A 7 -9.47 10.04 -4.20
C CYS A 7 -9.96 9.42 -2.86
N LEU A 8 -9.31 8.34 -2.42
CA LEU A 8 -9.76 7.49 -1.31
C LEU A 8 -9.68 8.14 0.09
N ASN A 9 -9.15 9.36 0.22
CA ASN A 9 -8.92 10.01 1.52
C ASN A 9 -9.82 11.26 1.71
N GLU A 10 -11.06 11.01 2.13
CA GLU A 10 -12.05 12.08 2.34
C GLU A 10 -11.64 13.11 3.40
N LYS A 11 -10.95 12.68 4.47
CA LYS A 11 -10.47 13.58 5.53
C LYS A 11 -9.45 14.58 4.98
N ARG A 12 -8.52 14.12 4.11
CA ARG A 12 -7.56 14.99 3.45
C ARG A 12 -8.24 15.95 2.48
N CYS A 13 -9.22 15.46 1.71
CA CYS A 13 -10.04 16.31 0.82
C CYS A 13 -10.71 17.46 1.58
N GLN A 14 -11.34 17.18 2.72
CA GLN A 14 -11.94 18.22 3.57
C GLN A 14 -10.90 19.21 4.14
N ALA A 15 -9.72 18.73 4.52
CA ALA A 15 -8.64 19.58 5.01
C ALA A 15 -8.11 20.52 3.90
N VAL A 16 -7.91 20.01 2.69
CA VAL A 16 -7.43 20.78 1.54
C VAL A 16 -8.46 21.81 1.08
N ARG A 17 -9.77 21.48 1.14
CA ARG A 17 -10.86 22.43 0.91
C ARG A 17 -10.80 23.65 1.85
N LYS A 18 -10.40 23.44 3.11
CA LYS A 18 -10.26 24.52 4.11
C LYS A 18 -8.93 25.27 4.03
N HIS A 19 -7.92 24.69 3.40
CA HIS A 19 -6.61 25.33 3.26
C HIS A 19 -6.72 26.54 2.32
N PRO A 20 -5.96 27.65 2.50
CA PRO A 20 -6.06 28.81 1.63
C PRO A 20 -5.46 28.60 0.23
N SER A 21 -4.25 28.03 0.12
CA SER A 21 -3.52 27.94 -1.16
C SER A 21 -3.62 26.58 -1.89
N LEU A 22 -3.47 25.45 -1.18
CA LEU A 22 -3.42 24.11 -1.77
C LEU A 22 -4.69 23.70 -2.54
N ASN A 23 -4.52 23.18 -3.76
CA ASN A 23 -5.55 22.60 -4.60
C ASN A 23 -5.42 21.06 -4.62
N GLY A 24 -6.42 20.38 -5.17
CA GLY A 24 -6.44 18.93 -5.32
C GLY A 24 -7.57 18.50 -6.26
N ILE A 25 -7.46 17.29 -6.79
CA ILE A 25 -8.52 16.65 -7.57
C ILE A 25 -9.63 16.22 -6.61
N ASP A 26 -10.85 16.70 -6.85
CA ASP A 26 -12.04 16.25 -6.13
C ASP A 26 -12.53 14.93 -6.72
N TYR A 27 -12.80 14.95 -8.03
CA TYR A 27 -13.17 13.78 -8.78
C TYR A 27 -12.81 13.90 -10.27
N LEU A 28 -12.76 12.76 -10.94
CA LEU A 28 -12.52 12.63 -12.37
C LEU A 28 -13.71 11.92 -13.02
N GLU A 29 -14.20 12.46 -14.12
CA GLU A 29 -15.22 11.85 -14.98
C GLU A 29 -14.65 11.62 -16.39
N VAL A 30 -15.06 10.55 -17.06
CA VAL A 30 -14.70 10.30 -18.48
C VAL A 30 -15.93 10.60 -19.33
N LEU A 31 -15.77 11.47 -20.33
CA LEU A 31 -16.85 11.83 -21.23
C LEU A 31 -17.10 10.69 -22.22
N ASP A 32 -18.24 10.01 -22.08
CA ASP A 32 -18.62 8.84 -22.88
C ASP A 32 -19.83 9.16 -23.78
N ARG A 33 -21.06 8.74 -23.43
CA ARG A 33 -22.26 9.02 -24.25
C ARG A 33 -22.64 10.49 -24.36
N ASP A 34 -22.28 11.28 -23.37
CA ASP A 34 -22.56 12.73 -23.31
C ASP A 34 -21.57 13.54 -24.18
N ALA A 35 -20.63 12.89 -24.88
CA ALA A 35 -19.69 13.55 -25.77
C ALA A 35 -20.40 14.16 -27.00
N PRO A 36 -20.22 15.46 -27.29
CA PRO A 36 -20.82 16.11 -28.46
C PRO A 36 -20.41 15.44 -29.78
N ASP A 37 -19.11 15.12 -29.93
CA ASP A 37 -18.61 14.34 -31.06
C ASP A 37 -18.37 12.87 -30.67
N LYS A 38 -18.97 11.94 -31.42
CA LYS A 38 -18.76 10.50 -31.27
C LYS A 38 -17.29 10.08 -31.42
N LYS A 39 -16.47 10.82 -32.17
CA LYS A 39 -15.03 10.53 -32.31
C LYS A 39 -14.25 10.79 -31.03
N THR A 40 -14.80 11.61 -30.14
CA THR A 40 -14.16 12.03 -28.90
C THR A 40 -14.62 11.24 -27.67
N ARG A 41 -15.56 10.33 -27.89
CA ARG A 41 -16.07 9.39 -26.91
C ARG A 41 -14.93 8.66 -26.20
N GLN A 42 -14.93 8.69 -24.87
CA GLN A 42 -13.93 8.09 -24.00
C GLN A 42 -12.50 8.59 -24.24
N ARG A 43 -12.32 9.82 -24.77
CA ARG A 43 -11.01 10.46 -24.96
C ARG A 43 -10.87 11.79 -24.24
N THR A 44 -11.96 12.28 -23.66
CA THR A 44 -11.95 13.52 -22.87
C THR A 44 -12.18 13.17 -21.41
N LEU A 45 -11.23 13.55 -20.58
CA LEU A 45 -11.33 13.44 -19.12
C LEU A 45 -11.70 14.81 -18.56
N LEU A 46 -12.73 14.82 -17.73
CA LEU A 46 -13.21 15.97 -16.98
C LEU A 46 -12.67 15.85 -15.55
N VAL A 47 -11.57 16.55 -15.26
CA VAL A 47 -10.90 16.51 -13.96
C VAL A 47 -11.36 17.72 -13.15
N ARG A 48 -12.22 17.50 -12.14
CA ARG A 48 -12.69 18.58 -11.29
C ARG A 48 -11.77 18.78 -10.10
N CYS A 49 -11.30 20.02 -9.93
CA CYS A 49 -10.47 20.43 -8.82
C CYS A 49 -11.28 21.11 -7.69
N LEU A 50 -10.75 21.04 -6.49
CA LEU A 50 -11.34 21.65 -5.30
C LEU A 50 -11.37 23.19 -5.38
N LYS A 51 -10.39 23.77 -6.07
CA LYS A 51 -10.23 25.21 -6.29
C LYS A 51 -10.02 25.51 -7.77
N PRO A 52 -10.10 26.79 -8.19
CA PRO A 52 -9.83 27.17 -9.55
C PRO A 52 -8.49 26.62 -10.03
N VAL A 53 -8.49 26.08 -11.24
CA VAL A 53 -7.32 25.47 -11.86
C VAL A 53 -6.37 26.60 -12.28
N PRO A 54 -5.06 26.50 -11.97
CA PRO A 54 -4.07 27.44 -12.48
C PRO A 54 -4.02 27.45 -14.00
N SER A 55 -3.87 28.62 -14.62
CA SER A 55 -3.75 28.78 -16.09
C SER A 55 -2.50 28.14 -16.69
N GLU A 56 -1.51 27.85 -15.86
CA GLU A 56 -0.21 27.29 -16.28
C GLU A 56 -0.25 25.79 -16.54
N LEU A 57 -1.31 25.08 -16.11
CA LEU A 57 -1.42 23.65 -16.30
C LEU A 57 -1.72 23.32 -17.77
N ALA A 58 -0.77 22.65 -18.41
CA ALA A 58 -0.88 22.18 -19.79
C ALA A 58 -0.73 20.65 -19.87
N ALA A 59 -0.74 20.10 -21.09
CA ALA A 59 -0.57 18.66 -21.33
C ALA A 59 0.68 18.08 -20.66
N ILE A 60 1.75 18.87 -20.63
CA ILE A 60 3.04 18.48 -20.05
C ILE A 60 2.96 18.20 -18.54
N ASN A 61 1.95 18.74 -17.86
CA ASN A 61 1.72 18.57 -16.43
C ASN A 61 0.79 17.39 -16.11
N VAL A 62 0.30 16.66 -17.11
CA VAL A 62 -0.63 15.55 -16.92
C VAL A 62 0.02 14.27 -17.41
N GLN A 63 0.19 13.33 -16.49
CA GLN A 63 0.70 12.00 -16.80
C GLN A 63 -0.37 10.96 -16.56
N ILE A 64 -0.59 10.08 -17.54
CA ILE A 64 -1.49 8.93 -17.41
C ILE A 64 -0.62 7.67 -17.45
N SER A 65 -0.76 6.83 -16.42
CA SER A 65 -0.03 5.57 -16.28
C SER A 65 -0.99 4.42 -15.98
N GLY A 66 -0.56 3.19 -16.28
CA GLY A 66 -1.36 1.98 -16.13
C GLY A 66 -1.78 1.40 -17.49
N GLY A 67 -2.87 0.64 -17.49
CA GLY A 67 -3.28 -0.16 -18.65
C GLY A 67 -2.58 -1.51 -18.70
N VAL A 68 -3.24 -2.50 -19.30
CA VAL A 68 -2.68 -3.86 -19.49
C VAL A 68 -2.47 -4.14 -20.97
N ARG A 69 -3.46 -3.86 -21.80
CA ARG A 69 -3.42 -4.05 -23.26
C ARG A 69 -3.07 -2.76 -23.99
N VAL A 70 -3.55 -1.62 -23.48
CA VAL A 70 -3.22 -0.30 -24.02
C VAL A 70 -2.40 0.43 -22.96
N THR A 71 -1.09 0.34 -23.10
CA THR A 71 -0.11 1.10 -22.32
C THR A 71 0.30 2.35 -23.10
N GLU A 72 0.83 3.36 -22.42
CA GLU A 72 1.32 4.62 -23.03
C GLU A 72 0.24 5.50 -23.69
N ILE A 73 -0.71 5.97 -22.88
CA ILE A 73 -1.72 6.94 -23.33
C ILE A 73 -1.13 8.35 -23.29
N ASN A 74 -1.09 9.02 -24.43
CA ASN A 74 -0.56 10.38 -24.53
C ASN A 74 -1.67 11.41 -24.34
N VAL A 75 -1.34 12.49 -23.62
CA VAL A 75 -2.20 13.66 -23.49
C VAL A 75 -1.91 14.61 -24.64
N LEU A 76 -2.91 14.80 -25.52
CA LEU A 76 -2.80 15.70 -26.68
C LEU A 76 -2.81 17.16 -26.23
N TRP A 77 -3.71 17.50 -25.31
CA TRP A 77 -3.82 18.82 -24.71
C TRP A 77 -4.52 18.72 -23.35
N ALA A 78 -4.20 19.67 -22.48
CA ALA A 78 -4.94 19.90 -21.25
C ALA A 78 -5.13 21.41 -21.06
N ALA A 79 -6.33 21.81 -20.66
CA ALA A 79 -6.70 23.21 -20.52
C ALA A 79 -7.91 23.35 -19.59
N ARG A 80 -8.13 24.56 -19.08
CA ARG A 80 -9.28 24.84 -18.22
C ARG A 80 -10.53 24.98 -19.07
N ALA A 81 -11.67 24.56 -18.54
CA ALA A 81 -12.93 24.70 -19.26
C ALA A 81 -13.33 26.17 -19.45
N SER A 82 -12.90 27.08 -18.56
CA SER A 82 -13.06 28.53 -18.72
C SER A 82 -12.36 29.08 -19.97
N ASP A 83 -11.28 28.43 -20.40
CA ASP A 83 -10.46 28.86 -21.54
C ASP A 83 -10.91 28.18 -22.85
N SER A 84 -12.11 27.57 -22.87
CA SER A 84 -12.65 26.87 -24.05
C SER A 84 -12.82 27.78 -25.27
N GLU A 85 -13.05 29.09 -25.08
CA GLU A 85 -13.08 30.05 -26.19
C GLU A 85 -11.74 30.13 -26.92
N VAL A 86 -10.63 30.08 -26.18
CA VAL A 86 -9.27 30.08 -26.74
C VAL A 86 -9.00 28.77 -27.49
N LEU A 87 -9.41 27.64 -26.93
CA LEU A 87 -9.30 26.33 -27.58
C LEU A 87 -10.09 26.29 -28.90
N PHE A 88 -11.29 26.86 -28.92
CA PHE A 88 -12.10 26.98 -30.12
C PHE A 88 -11.43 27.88 -31.17
N GLY A 89 -10.92 29.05 -30.76
CA GLY A 89 -10.20 29.97 -31.65
C GLY A 89 -8.93 29.35 -32.26
N SER A 90 -8.30 28.40 -31.56
CA SER A 90 -7.15 27.63 -32.06
C SER A 90 -7.52 26.41 -32.93
N GLY A 91 -8.83 26.12 -33.09
CA GLY A 91 -9.32 24.99 -33.88
C GLY A 91 -9.13 23.61 -33.23
N ILE A 92 -8.86 23.57 -31.92
CA ILE A 92 -8.61 22.31 -31.18
C ILE A 92 -9.94 21.59 -30.85
N ILE A 93 -11.00 22.35 -30.62
CA ILE A 93 -12.34 21.85 -30.25
C ILE A 93 -13.41 22.36 -31.21
N SER A 94 -14.53 21.65 -31.30
CA SER A 94 -15.69 22.10 -32.09
C SER A 94 -16.53 23.14 -31.35
N GLU A 95 -17.45 23.81 -32.06
CA GLU A 95 -18.37 24.77 -31.45
C GLU A 95 -19.28 24.12 -30.41
N GLU A 96 -19.78 22.92 -30.70
CA GLU A 96 -20.61 22.13 -29.77
C GLU A 96 -19.85 21.75 -28.50
N GLU A 97 -18.56 21.41 -28.63
CA GLU A 97 -17.71 21.10 -27.48
C GLU A 97 -17.44 22.34 -26.62
N ARG A 98 -17.21 23.51 -27.24
CA ARG A 98 -17.03 24.77 -26.53
C ARG A 98 -18.25 25.07 -25.64
N ASP A 99 -19.44 25.02 -26.23
CA ASP A 99 -20.68 25.34 -25.53
C ASP A 99 -20.97 24.32 -24.42
N PHE A 100 -20.66 23.04 -24.66
CA PHE A 100 -20.78 22.00 -23.65
C PHE A 100 -19.83 22.22 -22.46
N PHE A 101 -18.56 22.56 -22.70
CA PHE A 101 -17.58 22.77 -21.64
C PHE A 101 -17.85 24.04 -20.83
N LEU A 102 -18.26 25.13 -21.48
CA LEU A 102 -18.67 26.36 -20.80
C LEU A 102 -19.97 26.19 -20.01
N GLY A 103 -20.86 25.30 -20.46
CA GLY A 103 -22.09 24.94 -19.77
C GLY A 103 -21.89 24.08 -18.51
N GLN A 104 -20.67 23.57 -18.26
CA GLN A 104 -20.40 22.79 -17.05
C GLN A 104 -20.44 23.68 -15.79
N PRO A 105 -20.87 23.13 -14.64
CA PRO A 105 -20.88 23.90 -13.41
C PRO A 105 -19.44 24.26 -13.00
N SER A 106 -19.19 25.52 -12.66
CA SER A 106 -17.87 26.04 -12.24
C SER A 106 -16.74 25.69 -13.23
N PRO A 107 -16.73 26.27 -14.44
CA PRO A 107 -15.76 25.95 -15.48
C PRO A 107 -14.30 26.27 -15.07
N ASP A 108 -14.09 27.25 -14.18
CA ASP A 108 -12.77 27.61 -13.66
C ASP A 108 -12.14 26.48 -12.81
N HIS A 109 -12.96 25.58 -12.26
CA HIS A 109 -12.53 24.44 -11.45
C HIS A 109 -12.32 23.16 -12.27
N LEU A 110 -12.57 23.21 -13.57
CA LEU A 110 -12.59 22.05 -14.43
C LEU A 110 -11.37 22.05 -15.35
N LEU A 111 -10.51 21.04 -15.19
CA LEU A 111 -9.42 20.76 -16.10
C LEU A 111 -9.89 19.71 -17.12
N LEU A 112 -9.90 20.11 -18.38
CA LEU A 112 -10.18 19.26 -19.53
C LEU A 112 -8.86 18.62 -19.98
N VAL A 113 -8.85 17.29 -20.13
CA VAL A 113 -7.68 16.55 -20.62
C VAL A 113 -8.12 15.69 -21.79
N ARG A 114 -7.48 15.87 -22.96
CA ARG A 114 -7.74 15.07 -24.15
C ARG A 114 -6.63 14.05 -24.38
N THR A 115 -7.00 12.81 -24.63
CA THR A 115 -6.07 11.70 -24.91
C THR A 115 -6.12 11.27 -26.37
N ASP A 116 -5.01 10.68 -26.84
CA ASP A 116 -4.91 10.09 -28.18
C ASP A 116 -5.70 8.78 -28.32
N ALA A 117 -5.79 8.01 -27.23
CA ALA A 117 -6.44 6.72 -27.15
C ALA A 117 -7.54 6.68 -26.08
N SER A 118 -8.50 5.76 -26.26
CA SER A 118 -9.62 5.53 -25.33
C SER A 118 -9.37 4.40 -24.33
N GLY A 119 -8.10 4.02 -24.10
CA GLY A 119 -7.68 2.96 -23.18
C GLY A 119 -8.38 1.59 -23.34
N ASP A 120 -8.19 0.73 -22.34
CA ASP A 120 -8.86 -0.56 -22.17
C ASP A 120 -9.73 -0.61 -20.87
N PHE A 121 -10.16 -1.81 -20.45
CA PHE A 121 -10.96 -2.03 -19.23
C PHE A 121 -10.15 -1.97 -17.92
N SER A 122 -8.84 -1.74 -18.00
CA SER A 122 -7.97 -1.70 -16.82
C SER A 122 -8.13 -0.39 -16.04
N THR A 123 -7.60 -0.37 -14.83
CA THR A 123 -7.47 0.87 -14.05
C THR A 123 -6.25 1.65 -14.51
N TYR A 124 -6.47 2.92 -14.86
CA TYR A 124 -5.45 3.92 -15.14
C TYR A 124 -5.31 4.86 -13.94
N ARG A 125 -4.16 5.52 -13.85
CA ARG A 125 -3.88 6.57 -12.87
C ARG A 125 -3.51 7.84 -13.61
N LEU A 126 -4.31 8.89 -13.44
CA LEU A 126 -3.96 10.25 -13.82
C LEU A 126 -3.20 10.89 -12.65
N SER A 127 -2.06 11.50 -12.94
CA SER A 127 -1.29 12.29 -11.99
C SER A 127 -0.91 13.64 -12.57
N LEU A 128 -1.10 14.68 -11.77
CA LEU A 128 -0.60 16.02 -12.05
C LEU A 128 0.85 16.10 -11.59
N VAL A 129 1.74 16.45 -12.52
CA VAL A 129 3.19 16.53 -12.33
C VAL A 129 3.69 17.94 -12.64
N ARG A 130 4.81 18.33 -12.03
CA ARG A 130 5.44 19.62 -12.28
C ARG A 130 6.03 19.69 -13.68
N SER A 131 6.67 18.61 -14.12
CA SER A 131 7.19 18.46 -15.48
C SER A 131 7.34 16.97 -15.82
N PRO A 132 7.65 16.60 -17.08
CA PRO A 132 7.82 15.20 -17.46
C PRO A 132 9.09 14.59 -16.83
N THR A 133 10.04 15.42 -16.43
CA THR A 133 11.29 15.02 -15.77
C THR A 133 11.20 15.10 -14.25
N ASP A 134 10.28 15.90 -13.70
CA ASP A 134 9.99 16.00 -12.27
C ASP A 134 8.55 15.55 -11.99
N LEU A 135 8.43 14.27 -11.59
CA LEU A 135 7.17 13.61 -11.29
C LEU A 135 6.52 14.09 -9.97
N GLY A 136 7.13 15.06 -9.28
CA GLY A 136 6.53 15.71 -8.12
C GLY A 136 5.25 16.46 -8.47
N PRO A 137 4.31 16.62 -7.52
CA PRO A 137 3.11 17.42 -7.75
C PRO A 137 3.48 18.90 -8.00
N PRO A 138 2.65 19.64 -8.76
CA PRO A 138 2.78 21.09 -8.85
C PRO A 138 2.75 21.75 -7.46
N GLU A 139 3.45 22.87 -7.26
CA GLU A 139 3.64 23.48 -5.93
C GLU A 139 2.33 23.91 -5.25
N SER A 140 1.31 24.21 -6.05
CA SER A 140 -0.02 24.56 -5.58
C SER A 140 -0.94 23.36 -5.34
N PHE A 141 -0.47 22.12 -5.50
CA PHE A 141 -1.28 20.90 -5.36
C PHE A 141 -0.85 20.04 -4.17
N ASP A 142 -1.84 19.45 -3.51
CA ASP A 142 -1.61 18.47 -2.46
C ASP A 142 -1.05 17.15 -3.06
N PRO A 143 0.06 16.58 -2.54
CA PRO A 143 0.66 15.37 -3.08
C PRO A 143 -0.23 14.12 -3.10
N VAL A 144 -1.24 14.05 -2.23
CA VAL A 144 -2.16 12.91 -2.15
C VAL A 144 -3.33 13.12 -3.12
N LEU A 145 -3.82 14.35 -3.23
CA LEU A 145 -4.94 14.71 -4.13
C LEU A 145 -4.48 15.12 -5.54
N SER A 146 -3.20 15.02 -5.87
CA SER A 146 -2.69 15.28 -7.23
C SER A 146 -2.87 14.09 -8.17
N CYS A 147 -3.45 12.98 -7.70
CA CYS A 147 -3.68 11.79 -8.52
C CYS A 147 -5.08 11.20 -8.31
N ALA A 148 -5.61 10.59 -9.38
CA ALA A 148 -6.88 9.89 -9.37
C ALA A 148 -6.79 8.60 -10.19
N ARG A 149 -7.41 7.53 -9.70
CA ARG A 149 -7.54 6.26 -10.41
C ARG A 149 -8.86 6.24 -11.17
N PHE A 150 -8.84 5.89 -12.45
CA PHE A 150 -10.03 5.89 -13.29
C PHE A 150 -9.98 4.75 -14.33
N SER A 151 -11.11 4.48 -14.98
CA SER A 151 -11.18 3.57 -16.14
C SER A 151 -11.89 4.28 -17.29
N PHE A 152 -11.44 4.05 -18.52
CA PHE A 152 -12.03 4.65 -19.72
C PHE A 152 -13.38 4.01 -20.11
N LYS A 153 -13.61 2.75 -19.73
CA LYS A 153 -14.80 1.97 -20.13
C LYS A 153 -15.87 2.02 -19.03
N ILE A 154 -16.44 3.20 -18.82
CA ILE A 154 -17.43 3.48 -17.76
C ILE A 154 -18.83 2.93 -18.10
N GLU A 155 -19.30 3.16 -19.33
CA GLU A 155 -20.69 2.84 -19.71
C GLU A 155 -20.79 1.62 -20.63
N CYS A 156 -19.74 0.80 -20.65
CA CYS A 156 -19.77 -0.51 -21.26
C CYS A 156 -20.41 -1.48 -20.25
N PRO A 157 -21.47 -2.23 -20.61
CA PRO A 157 -22.00 -3.27 -19.73
C PRO A 157 -20.91 -4.30 -19.48
N GLY A 158 -20.38 -4.34 -18.26
CA GLY A 158 -19.47 -5.37 -17.82
C GLY A 158 -20.28 -6.46 -17.14
N ASP A 159 -20.20 -7.70 -17.63
CA ASP A 159 -20.81 -8.88 -17.01
C ASP A 159 -20.19 -9.25 -15.63
N PHE A 160 -19.37 -8.37 -15.06
CA PHE A 160 -18.55 -8.60 -13.86
C PHE A 160 -18.74 -7.53 -12.79
N ASP A 161 -19.97 -7.00 -12.64
CA ASP A 161 -20.33 -6.11 -11.53
C ASP A 161 -20.67 -6.93 -10.26
N CYS A 162 -19.72 -7.73 -9.81
CA CYS A 162 -19.83 -8.34 -8.50
C CYS A 162 -19.52 -7.25 -7.47
N THR A 163 -20.53 -6.82 -6.72
CA THR A 163 -20.35 -5.98 -5.53
C THR A 163 -19.27 -6.62 -4.66
N VAL A 164 -18.12 -5.94 -4.53
CA VAL A 164 -17.05 -6.43 -3.66
C VAL A 164 -17.58 -6.35 -2.23
N GLU A 165 -18.00 -7.48 -1.68
CA GLU A 165 -18.36 -7.56 -0.28
C GLU A 165 -17.17 -7.02 0.53
N PRO A 166 -17.38 -6.06 1.44
CA PRO A 166 -16.32 -5.61 2.32
C PRO A 166 -15.84 -6.83 3.11
N ARG A 167 -14.67 -7.35 2.74
CA ARG A 167 -14.02 -8.41 3.50
C ARG A 167 -13.81 -7.85 4.90
N CYS A 168 -14.55 -8.38 5.87
CA CYS A 168 -14.28 -8.08 7.27
C CYS A 168 -12.78 -8.34 7.51
N PRO A 169 -12.04 -7.36 8.07
CA PRO A 169 -10.67 -7.65 8.48
C PRO A 169 -10.72 -8.84 9.45
N PRO A 170 -9.78 -9.80 9.34
CA PRO A 170 -9.77 -10.95 10.22
C PRO A 170 -9.79 -10.46 11.67
N GLU A 171 -10.60 -11.12 12.49
CA GLU A 171 -10.69 -10.81 13.91
C GLU A 171 -9.29 -10.92 14.52
N ARG A 172 -8.84 -9.85 15.19
CA ARG A 172 -7.56 -9.85 15.89
C ARG A 172 -7.74 -10.64 17.17
N ILE A 173 -7.35 -11.91 17.15
CA ILE A 173 -7.22 -12.72 18.36
C ILE A 173 -6.14 -12.08 19.23
N SER A 174 -6.43 -11.84 20.50
CA SER A 174 -5.43 -11.37 21.46
C SER A 174 -4.34 -12.43 21.59
N GLU A 175 -3.12 -12.07 21.22
CA GLU A 175 -1.96 -12.95 21.39
C GLU A 175 -1.76 -13.25 22.89
N PRO A 176 -1.41 -14.49 23.26
CA PRO A 176 -1.08 -14.78 24.65
C PRO A 176 0.16 -13.97 25.05
N LEU A 177 0.20 -13.56 26.31
CA LEU A 177 1.39 -12.92 26.86
C LEU A 177 2.52 -13.96 26.95
N ILE A 178 3.51 -13.83 26.06
CA ILE A 178 4.68 -14.71 26.04
C ILE A 178 5.78 -14.03 26.86
N ASP A 179 6.15 -14.64 27.99
CA ASP A 179 7.35 -14.24 28.72
C ASP A 179 8.57 -14.89 28.10
N TYR A 180 9.35 -14.10 27.35
CA TYR A 180 10.57 -14.55 26.69
C TYR A 180 11.75 -14.78 27.65
N MET A 181 11.65 -14.34 28.90
CA MET A 181 12.66 -14.59 29.93
C MET A 181 12.44 -15.91 30.67
N ALA A 182 11.24 -16.50 30.58
CA ALA A 182 10.92 -17.78 31.18
C ALA A 182 11.70 -18.91 30.48
N LYS A 183 12.77 -19.37 31.15
CA LYS A 183 13.70 -20.36 30.62
C LYS A 183 14.13 -21.42 31.61
N ASP A 184 13.65 -21.35 32.85
CA ASP A 184 14.00 -22.26 33.93
C ASP A 184 12.78 -23.04 34.43
N TYR A 185 13.03 -24.08 35.22
CA TYR A 185 11.97 -24.92 35.78
C TYR A 185 10.88 -24.12 36.52
N ALA A 186 11.28 -23.15 37.34
CA ALA A 186 10.36 -22.39 38.17
C ALA A 186 9.42 -21.51 37.33
N SER A 187 9.97 -20.84 36.32
CA SER A 187 9.22 -20.00 35.38
C SER A 187 8.30 -20.84 34.48
N PHE A 188 8.75 -21.99 33.97
CA PHE A 188 7.88 -22.89 33.21
C PHE A 188 6.73 -23.46 34.04
N ARG A 189 7.01 -23.90 35.28
CA ARG A 189 5.97 -24.38 36.20
C ARG A 189 4.95 -23.29 36.51
N GLY A 190 5.41 -22.06 36.79
CA GLY A 190 4.55 -20.90 37.02
C GLY A 190 3.63 -20.63 35.82
N LEU A 191 4.19 -20.50 34.62
CA LEU A 191 3.43 -20.25 33.39
C LEU A 191 2.35 -21.32 33.12
N MET A 192 2.67 -22.60 33.35
CA MET A 192 1.71 -23.68 33.16
C MET A 192 0.58 -23.62 34.19
N LEU A 193 0.87 -23.34 35.47
CA LEU A 193 -0.14 -23.20 36.52
C LEU A 193 -1.02 -21.95 36.32
N ASP A 194 -0.44 -20.83 35.90
CA ASP A 194 -1.17 -19.61 35.57
C ASP A 194 -2.14 -19.86 34.40
N ARG A 195 -1.66 -20.59 33.37
CA ARG A 195 -2.50 -20.97 32.23
C ARG A 195 -3.61 -21.93 32.62
N LEU A 196 -3.33 -22.92 33.49
CA LEU A 196 -4.33 -23.84 34.00
C LEU A 196 -5.41 -23.11 34.79
N SER A 197 -5.03 -22.13 35.63
CA SER A 197 -5.98 -21.31 36.40
C SER A 197 -6.91 -20.49 35.49
N ALA A 198 -6.45 -20.08 34.30
CA ALA A 198 -7.26 -19.35 33.33
C ALA A 198 -8.20 -20.26 32.49
N ILE A 199 -7.79 -21.49 32.19
CA ILE A 199 -8.59 -22.44 31.36
C ILE A 199 -9.56 -23.25 32.23
N MET A 200 -9.14 -23.65 33.43
CA MET A 200 -9.88 -24.51 34.35
C MET A 200 -9.92 -23.88 35.76
N PRO A 201 -10.75 -22.84 35.97
CA PRO A 201 -10.79 -22.11 37.24
C PRO A 201 -11.24 -22.98 38.43
N ASP A 202 -12.02 -24.03 38.19
CA ASP A 202 -12.49 -24.95 39.25
C ASP A 202 -11.38 -25.88 39.77
N TRP A 203 -10.22 -25.96 39.10
CA TRP A 203 -9.10 -26.79 39.53
C TRP A 203 -8.15 -26.02 40.46
N GLU A 204 -8.43 -26.13 41.76
CA GLU A 204 -7.68 -25.42 42.81
C GLU A 204 -6.59 -26.27 43.48
N GLU A 205 -6.35 -27.50 43.04
CA GLU A 205 -5.41 -28.41 43.70
C GLU A 205 -3.96 -27.89 43.62
N ARG A 206 -3.24 -27.97 44.74
CA ARG A 206 -1.84 -27.49 44.88
C ARG A 206 -0.95 -28.51 45.61
N ASN A 207 -1.49 -29.66 45.99
CA ASN A 207 -0.75 -30.72 46.64
C ASN A 207 0.32 -31.28 45.71
N PRO A 208 1.60 -31.35 46.13
CA PRO A 208 2.67 -31.99 45.35
C PRO A 208 2.39 -33.45 44.98
N ALA A 209 1.54 -34.15 45.74
CA ALA A 209 1.15 -35.52 45.46
C ALA A 209 -0.01 -35.66 44.44
N ASP A 210 -0.58 -34.54 43.98
CA ASP A 210 -1.61 -34.55 42.95
C ASP A 210 -1.02 -34.92 41.58
N LEU A 211 -1.76 -35.72 40.81
CA LEU A 211 -1.33 -36.18 39.50
C LEU A 211 -1.17 -35.02 38.50
N GLY A 212 -2.06 -34.02 38.56
CA GLY A 212 -2.00 -32.84 37.70
C GLY A 212 -0.76 -32.02 37.99
N ILE A 213 -0.42 -31.82 39.28
CA ILE A 213 0.81 -31.16 39.69
C ILE A 213 2.05 -31.94 39.22
N VAL A 214 2.09 -33.26 39.39
CA VAL A 214 3.21 -34.09 38.92
C VAL A 214 3.43 -33.96 37.41
N LEU A 215 2.37 -33.94 36.62
CA LEU A 215 2.48 -33.76 35.16
C LEU A 215 3.02 -32.39 34.79
N VAL A 216 2.57 -31.33 35.46
CA VAL A 216 3.09 -29.97 35.26
C VAL A 216 4.58 -29.92 35.59
N GLU A 217 5.00 -30.52 36.70
CA GLU A 217 6.39 -30.54 37.12
C GLU A 217 7.28 -31.35 36.15
N LEU A 218 6.78 -32.46 35.62
CA LEU A 218 7.50 -33.26 34.62
C LEU A 218 7.69 -32.49 33.31
N LEU A 219 6.67 -31.75 32.85
CA LEU A 219 6.76 -30.91 31.67
C LEU A 219 7.69 -29.71 31.90
N ALA A 220 7.63 -29.08 33.08
CA ALA A 220 8.52 -27.98 33.43
C ALA A 220 10.00 -28.44 33.45
N TYR A 221 10.27 -29.63 33.98
CA TYR A 221 11.62 -30.22 33.95
C TYR A 221 12.10 -30.49 32.52
N ALA A 222 11.24 -31.05 31.66
CA ALA A 222 11.58 -31.26 30.26
C ALA A 222 11.85 -29.94 29.53
N GLY A 223 11.06 -28.89 29.82
CA GLY A 223 11.24 -27.54 29.30
C GLY A 223 12.59 -26.94 29.69
N ASP A 224 12.94 -27.00 30.98
CA ASP A 224 14.23 -26.52 31.51
C ASP A 224 15.42 -27.22 30.84
N TYR A 225 15.36 -28.56 30.73
CA TYR A 225 16.39 -29.34 30.07
C TYR A 225 16.56 -28.96 28.59
N LEU A 226 15.46 -28.78 27.86
CA LEU A 226 15.50 -28.36 26.46
C LEU A 226 15.99 -26.91 26.30
N SER A 227 15.59 -26.02 27.21
CA SER A 227 16.04 -24.62 27.26
C SER A 227 17.56 -24.54 27.42
N TYR A 228 18.11 -25.29 28.38
CA TYR A 228 19.56 -25.41 28.56
C TYR A 228 20.25 -25.97 27.29
N TYR A 229 19.66 -27.00 26.66
CA TYR A 229 20.22 -27.59 25.46
C TYR A 229 20.26 -26.61 24.28
N GLN A 230 19.23 -25.77 24.12
CA GLN A 230 19.19 -24.73 23.10
C GLN A 230 20.30 -23.69 23.32
N ASP A 231 20.49 -23.23 24.55
CA ASP A 231 21.52 -22.25 24.88
C ASP A 231 22.94 -22.82 24.67
N ALA A 232 23.12 -24.10 24.98
CA ALA A 232 24.37 -24.83 24.70
C ALA A 232 24.65 -24.93 23.19
N ILE A 233 23.63 -25.21 22.37
CA ILE A 233 23.79 -25.22 20.90
C ILE A 233 24.07 -23.82 20.37
N ALA A 234 23.34 -22.81 20.83
CA ALA A 234 23.51 -21.42 20.41
C ALA A 234 24.93 -20.92 20.71
N THR A 235 25.48 -21.29 21.86
CA THR A 235 26.88 -21.01 22.22
C THR A 235 27.86 -21.61 21.20
N GLU A 236 27.60 -22.82 20.70
CA GLU A 236 28.47 -23.49 19.72
C GLU A 236 28.25 -23.05 18.27
N ALA A 237 27.19 -22.29 17.99
CA ALA A 237 26.77 -21.91 16.64
C ALA A 237 27.68 -20.86 15.97
N TYR A 238 28.44 -20.07 16.75
CA TYR A 238 29.30 -19.01 16.23
C TYR A 238 30.76 -19.19 16.68
N LEU A 239 31.71 -18.82 15.82
CA LEU A 239 33.14 -19.03 16.06
C LEU A 239 33.64 -18.32 17.33
N ASN A 240 33.11 -17.14 17.64
CA ASN A 240 33.50 -16.33 18.79
C ASN A 240 32.94 -16.85 20.13
N THR A 241 31.82 -17.58 20.11
CA THR A 241 31.17 -18.11 21.31
C THR A 241 31.42 -19.60 21.53
N ALA A 242 31.80 -20.34 20.48
CA ALA A 242 31.98 -21.78 20.53
C ALA A 242 33.07 -22.18 21.54
N ARG A 243 32.76 -23.16 22.40
CA ARG A 243 33.70 -23.65 23.41
C ARG A 243 34.30 -24.99 23.02
N LYS A 244 33.58 -25.81 22.24
CA LYS A 244 34.08 -27.11 21.79
C LYS A 244 35.00 -26.92 20.59
N ARG A 245 36.21 -27.49 20.69
CA ARG A 245 37.21 -27.50 19.61
C ARG A 245 36.66 -28.10 18.30
N ILE A 246 35.80 -29.11 18.39
CA ILE A 246 35.16 -29.73 17.21
C ILE A 246 34.27 -28.73 16.48
N SER A 247 33.49 -27.91 17.19
CA SER A 247 32.65 -26.86 16.60
C SER A 247 33.50 -25.79 15.92
N ILE A 248 34.54 -25.30 16.60
CA ILE A 248 35.50 -24.34 16.05
C ILE A 248 36.13 -24.86 14.76
N ARG A 249 36.61 -26.11 14.76
CA ARG A 249 37.19 -26.74 13.56
C ARG A 249 36.17 -26.83 12.42
N ARG A 250 34.89 -27.10 12.70
CA ARG A 250 33.83 -27.13 11.67
C ARG A 250 33.57 -25.74 11.09
N HIS A 251 33.51 -24.71 11.94
CA HIS A 251 33.37 -23.31 11.50
C HIS A 251 34.58 -22.84 10.70
N SER A 252 35.81 -23.18 11.12
CA SER A 252 37.03 -22.76 10.42
C SER A 252 37.15 -23.36 9.02
N ARG A 253 36.61 -24.57 8.80
CA ARG A 253 36.54 -25.19 7.47
C ARG A 253 35.68 -24.41 6.47
N LEU A 254 34.66 -23.67 6.93
CA LEU A 254 33.85 -22.82 6.05
C LEU A 254 34.63 -21.60 5.53
N LEU A 255 35.72 -21.24 6.21
CA LEU A 255 36.63 -20.15 5.83
C LEU A 255 37.90 -20.67 5.16
N ASP A 256 37.91 -21.95 4.74
CA ASP A 256 39.09 -22.65 4.21
C ASP A 256 40.32 -22.56 5.13
N TYR A 257 40.12 -22.43 6.45
CA TYR A 257 41.18 -22.38 7.44
C TYR A 257 41.44 -23.77 8.05
N PRO A 258 42.58 -24.42 7.73
CA PRO A 258 42.94 -25.71 8.30
C PRO A 258 43.48 -25.54 9.72
N MET A 259 42.64 -25.81 10.72
CA MET A 259 43.05 -25.79 12.13
C MET A 259 43.99 -26.96 12.43
N HIS A 260 45.23 -26.67 12.85
CA HIS A 260 46.23 -27.70 13.18
C HIS A 260 45.97 -28.38 14.53
N ASP A 261 46.42 -29.62 14.68
CA ASP A 261 46.31 -30.40 15.93
C ASP A 261 47.50 -30.27 16.88
N GLY A 262 48.40 -29.34 16.56
CA GLY A 262 49.68 -29.15 17.22
C GLY A 262 50.80 -29.68 16.35
N CYS A 263 52.01 -29.13 16.52
CA CYS A 263 53.20 -29.61 15.83
C CYS A 263 54.20 -30.16 16.86
N ASN A 264 54.84 -31.28 16.51
CA ASN A 264 55.98 -31.78 17.25
C ASN A 264 57.15 -30.80 17.14
N SER A 265 57.99 -30.73 18.17
CA SER A 265 59.18 -29.88 18.19
C SER A 265 60.09 -30.16 17.00
N ARG A 266 60.55 -29.11 16.33
CA ARG A 266 61.55 -29.19 15.26
C ARG A 266 62.81 -28.45 15.72
N ALA A 267 63.96 -29.09 15.49
CA ALA A 267 65.30 -28.58 15.82
C ALA A 267 65.79 -27.56 14.78
#